data_AF-A0A3M5D456-F1
#
_entry.id   AF-A0A3M5D456-F1
#
_cell.length_a   1.000
_cell.length_b   1.000
_cell.length_c   1.000
_cell.angle_alpha   90.00
_cell.angle_beta   90.00
_cell.angle_gamma   90.00
#
_symmetry.space_group_name_H-M   'P 1'
#
loop_
_entity.id
_entity.type
_entity.pdbx_description
1 polymer ?
#
loop_
_entity_poly.entity_id
_entity_poly.type
_entity_poly.pdbx_seq_one_letter_code
_entity_poly.pdbx_strand_id
1 'polypeptide(L)' 'MALTKVSGSATPVPGGRSVSTDDRAFAGSSGVVQVNQSAGVGNQSMNTLSVRVME' A
#
# COMPACT_ATOMS: atom_id res chain seq x y z
N MET A 1 13.17 8.59 14.32
CA MET A 1 11.93 7.96 14.80
C MET A 1 11.91 6.52 14.32
N ALA A 2 11.97 5.55 15.23
CA ALA A 2 11.80 4.14 14.90
C ALA A 2 10.33 3.78 15.13
N LEU A 3 9.70 3.15 14.14
CA LEU A 3 8.32 2.68 14.26
C LEU A 3 8.32 1.37 15.07
N THR A 4 7.88 1.44 16.34
CA THR A 4 7.63 0.25 17.15
C THR A 4 6.48 -0.54 16.54
N LYS A 5 6.77 -1.71 15.98
CA LYS A 5 5.78 -2.61 15.38
C LYS A 5 4.93 -3.26 16.48
N VAL A 6 3.74 -2.72 16.74
CA VAL A 6 2.67 -3.48 17.39
C VAL A 6 1.91 -4.22 16.31
N SER A 7 2.06 -5.55 16.26
CA SER A 7 1.18 -6.42 15.49
C SER A 7 0.54 -7.38 16.47
N GLY A 8 -0.70 -7.08 16.86
CA GLY A 8 -1.53 -8.00 17.61
C GLY A 8 -1.93 -9.17 16.71
N SER A 9 -1.80 -10.40 17.22
CA SER A 9 -2.28 -11.61 16.54
C SER A 9 -3.82 -11.60 16.52
N ALA A 10 -4.42 -11.10 15.44
CA ALA A 10 -5.85 -11.28 15.22
C ALA A 10 -6.11 -12.75 14.90
N THR A 11 -7.04 -13.36 15.64
CA THR A 11 -7.60 -14.68 15.33
C THR A 11 -8.03 -14.72 13.85
N PRO A 12 -7.65 -15.75 13.07
CA PRO A 12 -8.08 -15.85 11.68
C PRO A 12 -9.61 -15.96 11.61
N VAL A 13 -10.30 -14.90 11.20
CA VAL A 13 -11.70 -14.99 10.78
C VAL A 13 -11.71 -15.64 9.39
N PRO A 14 -12.48 -16.72 9.16
CA PRO A 14 -12.71 -17.25 7.83
C PRO A 14 -13.43 -16.21 6.96
N GLY A 15 -12.63 -15.45 6.21
CA GLY A 15 -12.99 -14.35 5.35
C GLY A 15 -11.69 -13.78 4.82
N GLY A 16 -11.35 -14.12 3.57
CA GLY A 16 -10.01 -13.90 3.02
C GLY A 16 -9.55 -12.45 3.15
N ARG A 17 -8.24 -12.28 3.39
CA ARG A 17 -7.55 -11.00 3.34
C ARG A 17 -7.48 -10.56 1.88
N SER A 18 -8.55 -9.96 1.37
CA SER A 18 -8.68 -9.60 -0.05
C SER A 18 -8.45 -8.11 -0.27
N VAL A 19 -7.73 -7.79 -1.34
CA VAL A 19 -7.63 -6.44 -1.90
C VAL A 19 -7.77 -6.56 -3.41
N SER A 20 -8.56 -5.67 -4.00
CA SER A 20 -8.80 -5.65 -5.44
C SER A 20 -8.70 -4.23 -5.97
N THR A 21 -8.13 -4.11 -7.16
CA THR A 21 -8.21 -2.90 -7.99
C THR A 21 -9.22 -3.14 -9.09
N ASP A 22 -10.04 -2.15 -9.39
CA ASP A 22 -11.00 -2.22 -10.49
C ASP A 22 -10.31 -2.23 -11.86
N ASP A 23 -10.94 -2.85 -12.86
CA ASP A 23 -10.45 -2.97 -14.25
C ASP A 23 -10.16 -1.62 -14.91
N ARG A 24 -10.77 -0.53 -14.42
CA ARG A 24 -10.60 0.84 -14.94
C ARG A 24 -9.97 1.80 -13.93
N ALA A 25 -9.35 1.31 -12.87
CA ALA A 25 -8.87 2.15 -11.77
C ALA A 25 -7.92 3.29 -12.19
N PHE A 26 -7.24 3.16 -13.33
CA PHE A 26 -6.34 4.19 -13.86
C PHE A 26 -6.63 4.59 -15.30
N ALA A 27 -7.81 4.22 -15.84
CA ALA A 27 -8.19 4.61 -17.19
C ALA A 27 -8.20 6.14 -17.33
N GLY A 28 -7.51 6.68 -18.34
CA GLY A 28 -7.41 8.13 -18.57
C GLY A 28 -6.39 8.86 -17.67
N SER A 29 -5.61 8.14 -16.85
CA SER A 29 -4.55 8.75 -16.04
C SER A 29 -3.44 9.31 -16.95
N SER A 30 -2.93 10.50 -16.61
CA SER A 30 -1.79 11.15 -17.25
C SER A 30 -0.85 11.68 -16.17
N GLY A 31 0.45 11.41 -16.31
CA GLY A 31 1.44 11.62 -15.25
C GLY A 31 1.71 10.36 -14.43
N VAL A 32 2.22 10.51 -13.20
CA VAL A 32 2.68 9.39 -12.36
C VAL A 32 1.59 8.93 -11.40
N VAL A 33 1.28 7.64 -11.43
CA VAL A 33 0.39 6.97 -10.47
C VAL A 33 1.19 6.01 -9.62
N GLN A 34 0.97 6.04 -8.30
CA GLN A 34 1.59 5.09 -7.39
C GLN A 34 0.60 4.54 -6.38
N VAL A 35 0.68 3.23 -6.15
CA VAL A 35 -0.30 2.47 -5.37
C VAL A 35 0.44 1.51 -4.44
N ASN A 36 0.03 1.45 -3.17
CA ASN A 36 0.42 0.41 -2.23
C ASN A 36 -0.86 -0.32 -1.79
N GLN A 37 -1.00 -1.60 -2.15
CA GLN A 37 -2.16 -2.44 -1.79
C GLN A 37 -1.75 -3.55 -0.83
N SER A 38 -2.50 -3.70 0.25
CA SER A 38 -2.21 -4.69 1.27
C SER A 38 -3.48 -5.07 2.03
N ALA A 39 -3.61 -6.34 2.41
CA ALA A 39 -4.72 -6.85 3.23
C ALA A 39 -4.17 -7.80 4.30
N GLY A 40 -4.75 -7.78 5.50
CA GLY A 40 -4.27 -8.56 6.65
C GLY A 40 -3.72 -7.69 7.78
N VAL A 41 -3.07 -8.31 8.76
CA VAL A 41 -2.63 -7.66 10.01
C VAL A 41 -1.11 -7.59 10.05
N GLY A 42 -0.57 -6.45 10.48
CA GLY A 42 0.87 -6.22 10.61
C GLY A 42 1.57 -5.72 9.34
N ASN A 43 0.79 -5.16 8.40
CA ASN A 43 1.30 -4.56 7.18
C ASN A 43 2.02 -3.24 7.48
N GLN A 44 3.17 -3.03 6.85
CA GLN A 44 3.93 -1.79 6.87
C GLN A 44 4.18 -1.41 5.41
N SER A 45 3.60 -0.32 4.95
CA SER A 45 3.76 0.17 3.58
C SER A 45 4.40 1.55 3.57
N MET A 46 5.36 1.76 2.68
CA MET A 46 6.04 3.04 2.50
C MET A 46 6.04 3.40 1.02
N ASN A 47 5.86 4.67 0.70
CA ASN A 47 6.17 5.23 -0.61
C ASN A 47 7.27 6.29 -0.41
N THR A 48 8.39 6.17 -1.14
CA THR A 48 9.48 7.14 -1.15
C THR A 48 9.70 7.63 -2.58
N LEU A 49 9.54 8.94 -2.79
CA LEU A 49 9.88 9.61 -4.05
C LEU A 49 10.99 10.62 -3.79
N SER A 50 12.04 10.58 -4.61
CA SER A 50 13.09 11.61 -4.64
C SER A 50 13.22 12.14 -6.06
N VAL A 51 13.08 13.46 -6.20
CA VAL A 51 13.25 14.17 -7.46
C VAL A 51 14.37 15.18 -7.27
N ARG A 52 15.34 15.17 -8.19
CA ARG A 52 16.44 16.13 -8.24
C ARG A 52 16.54 16.65 -9.66
N VAL A 53 16.53 17.96 -9.81
CA VAL A 53 16.85 18.63 -11.06
C VAL A 53 18.28 19.12 -10.92
N MET A 54 19.14 18.77 -11.87
CA MET A 54 20.51 19.28 -11.95
C MET A 54 20.60 20.17 -13.18
N GLU A 55 21.32 21.30 -13.05
CA GLU A 55 21.67 22.14 -14.19
C GLU A 55 22.68 21.45 -15.10
#